data_AF-A0A367QJ31-F1
#
_entry.id   AF-A0A367QJ31-F1
#
_cell.length_a   1.000
_cell.length_b   1.000
_cell.length_c   1.000
_cell.angle_alpha   90.00
_cell.angle_beta   90.00
_cell.angle_gamma   90.00
#
_symmetry.space_group_name_H-M   'P 1'
#
loop_
_entity.id
_entity.type
_entity.pdbx_description
1 polymer ?
#
loop_
_entity_poly.entity_id
_entity_poly.type
_entity_poly.pdbx_seq_one_letter_code
_entity_poly.pdbx_strand_id
1 'polypeptide(L)'
;MRSQPLAVVECIAFHSWDNGGAGDDVIVVVDMGDRSDDSYSLGFPRGGTWWVRFNSDWNGYSPDFGNHPGYDTFAEPSNPNNSDDMPFHANVGISPYSVLILSQ
;
A
#
# COMPACT_ATOMS: atom_id res chain seq x y z
N MET A 1 12.99 22.00 -27.62
CA MET A 1 11.87 21.06 -27.41
C MET A 1 11.55 21.10 -25.92
N ARG A 2 10.45 21.71 -25.49
CA ARG A 2 10.07 21.77 -24.07
C ARG A 2 9.23 20.54 -23.77
N SER A 3 9.80 19.55 -23.09
CA SER A 3 9.03 18.46 -22.49
C SER A 3 8.39 18.98 -21.21
N GLN A 4 7.08 18.81 -21.08
CA GLN A 4 6.41 18.97 -19.80
C GLN A 4 6.68 17.71 -18.97
N PRO A 5 7.02 17.82 -17.67
CA PRO A 5 7.00 16.64 -16.81
C PRO A 5 5.54 16.17 -16.72
N LEU A 6 5.29 14.94 -17.17
CA LEU A 6 4.14 14.19 -16.68
C LEU A 6 4.37 14.03 -15.17
N ALA A 7 3.35 14.22 -14.34
CA ALA A 7 3.46 13.84 -12.93
C ALA A 7 3.78 12.34 -12.92
N VAL A 8 5.00 11.98 -12.55
CA VAL A 8 5.40 10.57 -12.44
C VAL A 8 4.82 10.09 -11.13
N VAL A 9 3.70 9.37 -11.21
CA VAL A 9 3.14 8.64 -10.08
C VAL A 9 3.87 7.31 -10.04
N GLU A 10 4.80 7.16 -9.10
CA GLU A 10 5.63 5.95 -8.96
C GLU A 10 4.90 4.89 -8.12
N CYS A 11 3.97 5.29 -7.25
CA CYS A 11 3.18 4.39 -6.42
C CYS A 11 1.67 4.64 -6.61
N ILE A 12 0.89 3.57 -6.76
CA ILE A 12 -0.56 3.60 -6.83
C ILE A 12 -1.11 2.69 -5.73
N ALA A 13 -1.95 3.24 -4.86
CA ALA A 13 -2.74 2.48 -3.90
C ALA A 13 -4.23 2.58 -4.24
N PHE A 14 -4.95 1.47 -4.13
CA PHE A 14 -6.39 1.46 -4.32
C PHE A 14 -7.10 0.48 -3.40
N HIS A 15 -8.34 0.82 -3.08
CA HIS A 15 -9.28 -0.02 -2.33
C HIS A 15 -10.11 -0.84 -3.33
N SER A 16 -10.17 -2.15 -3.13
CA SER A 16 -11.01 -3.09 -3.89
C SER A 16 -11.95 -3.79 -2.92
N TRP A 17 -13.24 -3.86 -3.26
CA TRP A 17 -14.29 -4.47 -2.43
C TRP A 17 -15.49 -4.87 -3.29
N ASP A 18 -16.38 -5.71 -2.75
CA ASP A 18 -17.70 -6.00 -3.33
C ASP A 18 -18.81 -5.33 -2.50
N ASN A 19 -19.02 -5.80 -1.26
CA ASN A 19 -20.02 -5.26 -0.33
C ASN A 19 -19.45 -4.27 0.70
N GLY A 20 -18.13 -4.22 0.84
CA GLY A 20 -17.39 -3.46 1.82
C GLY A 20 -17.41 -4.09 3.21
N GLY A 21 -16.40 -3.77 4.01
CA GLY A 21 -16.28 -4.20 5.40
C GLY A 21 -15.18 -5.23 5.67
N ALA A 22 -15.06 -5.62 6.95
CA ALA A 22 -14.09 -6.62 7.38
C ALA A 22 -14.33 -7.96 6.66
N GLY A 23 -13.25 -8.55 6.14
CA GLY A 23 -13.31 -9.76 5.30
C GLY A 23 -13.59 -9.51 3.82
N ASP A 24 -13.93 -8.29 3.41
CA ASP A 24 -14.21 -7.93 2.00
C ASP A 24 -13.32 -6.79 1.49
N ASP A 25 -12.99 -5.82 2.35
CA ASP A 25 -12.12 -4.71 1.99
C ASP A 25 -10.67 -5.18 1.79
N VAL A 26 -10.12 -4.84 0.62
CA VAL A 26 -8.73 -5.10 0.24
C VAL A 26 -8.04 -3.80 -0.13
N ILE A 27 -6.82 -3.61 0.35
CA ILE A 27 -5.93 -2.55 -0.11
C ILE A 27 -4.83 -3.17 -0.94
N VAL A 28 -4.65 -2.65 -2.15
CA VAL A 28 -3.58 -3.05 -3.06
C VAL A 28 -2.67 -1.84 -3.27
N VAL A 29 -1.38 -2.04 -3.02
CA VAL A 29 -0.33 -1.05 -3.25
C VAL A 29 0.58 -1.58 -4.34
N VAL A 30 0.80 -0.78 -5.39
CA VAL A 30 1.70 -1.10 -6.50
C VAL A 30 2.76 -0.03 -6.56
N ASP A 31 4.01 -0.40 -6.32
CA ASP A 31 5.17 0.49 -6.45
C ASP A 31 5.93 0.14 -7.74
N MET A 32 6.10 1.14 -8.58
CA MET A 32 6.83 1.10 -9.86
C MET A 32 8.12 1.93 -9.80
N GLY A 33 8.46 2.47 -8.63
CA GLY A 33 9.70 3.17 -8.34
C GLY A 33 10.88 2.23 -8.08
N ASP A 34 12.07 2.82 -8.04
CA ASP A 34 13.35 2.13 -7.81
C ASP A 34 13.82 2.17 -6.35
N ARG A 35 12.97 2.66 -5.43
CA ARG A 35 13.27 2.80 -4.00
C ARG A 35 12.23 2.09 -3.15
N SER A 36 12.68 1.54 -2.03
CA SER A 36 11.79 1.08 -0.96
C SER A 36 11.41 2.22 -0.03
N ASP A 37 10.26 2.10 0.62
CA ASP A 37 9.83 2.94 1.73
C ASP A 37 9.41 2.05 2.92
N ASP A 38 10.10 2.19 4.05
CA ASP A 38 9.82 1.43 5.28
C ASP A 38 8.49 1.87 5.94
N SER A 39 7.96 3.04 5.60
CA SER A 39 6.82 3.66 6.28
C SER A 39 6.03 4.57 5.35
N TYR A 40 5.56 4.01 4.22
CA TYR A 40 4.68 4.70 3.29
C TYR A 40 3.29 4.86 3.90
N SER A 41 2.83 6.10 4.08
CA SER A 41 1.51 6.39 4.66
C SER A 41 0.44 6.38 3.58
N LEU A 42 -0.66 5.69 3.83
CA LEU A 42 -1.80 5.63 2.92
C LEU A 42 -3.14 5.56 3.66
N GLY A 43 -4.19 5.99 2.96
CA GLY A 43 -5.57 5.97 3.40
C GLY A 43 -6.21 4.59 3.43
N PHE A 44 -7.03 4.34 4.45
CA PHE A 44 -7.80 3.10 4.63
C PHE A 44 -9.30 3.39 4.83
N PRO A 45 -10.19 2.52 4.33
CA PRO A 45 -11.64 2.69 4.46
C PRO A 45 -12.13 2.41 5.89
N ARG A 46 -11.37 1.64 6.68
CA ARG A 46 -11.74 1.17 8.02
C ARG A 46 -10.55 1.10 8.96
N GLY A 47 -10.81 1.40 10.22
CA GLY A 47 -9.85 1.22 11.31
C GLY A 47 -9.69 -0.24 11.72
N GLY A 48 -8.64 -0.51 12.50
CA GLY A 48 -8.30 -1.84 13.00
C GLY A 48 -7.10 -2.47 12.29
N THR A 49 -6.82 -3.74 12.58
CA THR A 49 -5.69 -4.45 11.99
C THR A 49 -5.97 -4.83 10.54
N TRP A 50 -4.96 -4.64 9.70
CA TRP A 50 -4.89 -5.06 8.30
C TRP A 50 -3.72 -5.99 8.14
N TRP A 51 -4.00 -7.19 7.65
CA TRP A 51 -3.01 -8.27 7.54
C TRP A 51 -2.46 -8.33 6.12
N VAL A 52 -1.15 -8.46 5.98
CA VAL A 52 -0.50 -8.71 4.70
C VAL A 52 -0.91 -10.10 4.21
N ARG A 53 -1.54 -10.12 3.03
CA ARG A 53 -1.93 -11.34 2.33
C ARG A 53 -0.94 -11.71 1.23
N PHE A 54 -0.23 -10.72 0.71
CA PHE A 54 0.75 -10.91 -0.34
C PHE A 54 1.79 -9.79 -0.33
N ASN A 55 3.06 -10.15 -0.47
CA ASN A 55 4.20 -9.26 -0.73
C ASN A 55 5.00 -9.88 -1.89
N SER A 56 5.02 -9.24 -3.05
CA SER A 56 5.69 -9.80 -4.23
C SER A 56 7.21 -9.87 -4.11
N ASP A 57 7.82 -9.11 -3.19
CA ASP A 57 9.27 -9.12 -2.92
C ASP A 57 9.67 -10.19 -1.89
N TRP A 58 8.73 -11.03 -1.44
CA TRP A 58 9.04 -12.10 -0.49
C TRP A 58 9.96 -13.16 -1.10
N ASN A 59 11.13 -13.37 -0.51
CA ASN A 59 12.12 -14.31 -1.03
C ASN A 59 11.70 -15.79 -0.98
N GLY A 60 10.59 -16.12 -0.32
CA GLY A 60 9.96 -17.43 -0.41
C GLY A 60 9.54 -17.79 -1.84
N TYR A 61 9.32 -16.79 -2.70
CA TYR A 61 9.02 -16.99 -4.13
C TYR A 61 10.28 -17.13 -5.00
N SER A 62 11.35 -16.40 -4.67
CA SER A 62 12.64 -16.48 -5.37
C SER A 62 13.76 -15.97 -4.47
N PRO A 63 14.94 -16.63 -4.46
CA PRO A 63 16.12 -16.11 -3.76
C PRO A 63 16.64 -14.79 -4.33
N ASP A 64 16.21 -14.40 -5.53
CA ASP A 64 16.61 -13.14 -6.18
C ASP A 64 15.84 -11.91 -5.64
N PHE A 65 14.78 -12.11 -4.86
CA PHE A 65 13.99 -11.01 -4.31
C PHE A 65 14.61 -10.40 -3.05
N GLY A 66 14.38 -9.11 -2.84
CA GLY A 66 15.02 -8.30 -1.81
C GLY A 66 14.57 -8.65 -0.40
N ASN A 67 13.39 -9.25 -0.27
CA ASN A 67 12.74 -9.56 1.00
C ASN A 67 12.55 -8.33 1.90
N HIS A 68 12.25 -7.19 1.28
CA HIS A 68 11.96 -5.98 2.02
C HIS A 68 10.60 -6.12 2.76
N PRO A 69 10.50 -5.68 4.04
CA PRO A 69 9.33 -5.97 4.85
C PRO A 69 8.08 -5.21 4.41
N GLY A 70 7.09 -5.92 3.86
CA GLY A 70 5.69 -5.52 3.93
C GLY A 70 5.08 -6.09 5.21
N TYR A 71 4.51 -5.24 6.09
CA TYR A 71 4.07 -5.64 7.43
C TYR A 71 2.58 -5.38 7.67
N ASP A 72 2.02 -6.16 8.60
CA ASP A 72 0.68 -5.94 9.13
C ASP A 72 0.61 -4.58 9.82
N THR A 73 -0.49 -3.86 9.64
CA THR A 73 -0.62 -2.50 10.14
C THR A 73 -1.93 -2.30 10.88
N PHE A 74 -2.00 -1.27 11.72
CA PHE A 74 -3.22 -0.88 12.43
C PHE A 74 -3.67 0.48 11.91
N ALA A 75 -4.82 0.50 11.24
CA ALA A 75 -5.38 1.72 10.68
C ALA A 75 -6.08 2.55 11.77
N GLU A 76 -5.64 3.80 11.91
CA GLU A 76 -6.13 4.75 12.90
C GLU A 76 -6.92 5.89 12.22
N PRO A 77 -7.84 6.56 12.93
CA PRO A 77 -8.60 7.68 12.36
C PRO A 77 -7.69 8.72 11.71
N SER A 78 -8.04 9.16 10.51
CA SER A 78 -7.29 10.18 9.76
C SER A 78 -7.72 11.59 10.15
N ASN A 79 -6.91 12.58 9.80
CA ASN A 79 -7.32 13.98 9.84
C ASN A 79 -8.31 14.26 8.69
N PRO A 80 -9.36 15.06 8.89
CA PRO A 80 -10.28 15.48 7.82
C PRO A 80 -9.63 16.13 6.59
N ASN A 81 -8.36 16.54 6.65
CA ASN A 81 -7.60 17.06 5.49
C ASN A 81 -6.53 16.07 4.96
N ASN A 82 -6.76 14.76 5.11
CA ASN A 82 -5.91 13.71 4.54
C ASN A 82 -5.84 13.86 3.00
N SER A 83 -4.65 13.66 2.42
CA SER A 83 -4.42 13.65 0.97
C SER A 83 -5.21 12.59 0.21
N ASP A 84 -5.56 11.49 0.88
CA ASP A 84 -6.12 10.30 0.25
C ASP A 84 -7.65 10.22 0.36
N ASP A 85 -8.28 11.25 0.96
CA ASP A 85 -9.73 11.34 1.17
C ASP A 85 -10.36 10.11 1.88
N MET A 86 -9.55 9.38 2.66
CA MET A 86 -9.95 8.20 3.41
C MET A 86 -10.08 8.49 4.92
N PRO A 87 -11.06 7.87 5.62
CA PRO A 87 -11.36 8.15 7.03
C PRO A 87 -10.35 7.56 8.03
N PHE A 88 -9.51 6.62 7.59
CA PHE A 88 -8.41 6.07 8.38
C PHE A 88 -7.10 6.17 7.60
N HIS A 89 -5.99 6.00 8.28
CA HIS A 89 -4.66 5.93 7.69
C HIS A 89 -3.82 4.92 8.44
N ALA A 90 -2.84 4.35 7.76
CA ALA A 90 -1.82 3.51 8.36
C ALA A 90 -0.55 3.59 7.51
N ASN A 91 0.54 3.07 8.05
CA ASN A 91 1.79 2.95 7.31
C ASN A 91 2.02 1.50 6.90
N VAL A 92 2.65 1.31 5.75
CA VAL A 92 3.13 0.02 5.25
C VAL A 92 4.58 0.15 4.81
N GLY A 93 5.29 -0.98 4.79
CA GLY A 93 6.55 -1.08 4.06
C GLY A 93 6.30 -1.54 2.64
N ILE A 94 6.95 -0.92 1.66
CA ILE A 94 6.79 -1.24 0.24
C ILE A 94 8.16 -1.28 -0.45
N SER A 95 8.34 -2.32 -1.27
CA SER A 95 9.60 -2.62 -1.95
C SER A 95 9.60 -2.01 -3.36
N PRO A 96 10.77 -1.74 -3.95
CA PRO A 96 10.81 -1.27 -5.34
C PRO A 96 10.18 -2.30 -6.28
N TYR A 97 9.51 -1.82 -7.33
CA TYR A 97 8.90 -2.68 -8.36
C TYR A 97 8.02 -3.81 -7.80
N SER A 98 7.21 -3.54 -6.78
CA SER A 98 6.49 -4.56 -6.02
C SER A 98 4.99 -4.31 -5.89
N VAL A 99 4.28 -5.36 -5.47
CA VAL A 99 2.87 -5.31 -5.09
C VAL A 99 2.70 -5.83 -3.66
N LEU A 100 1.99 -5.06 -2.83
CA LEU A 100 1.56 -5.44 -1.49
C LEU A 100 0.03 -5.50 -1.44
N ILE A 101 -0.53 -6.56 -0.86
CA ILE A 101 -1.97 -6.72 -0.68
C ILE A 101 -2.26 -6.93 0.80
N LEU A 102 -3.16 -6.10 1.34
CA LEU A 102 -3.66 -6.21 2.70
C LEU A 102 -5.17 -6.45 2.71
N SER A 103 -5.65 -7.22 3.70
CA SER A 103 -7.08 -7.32 4.00
C SER A 103 -7.32 -7.35 5.51
N GLN A 104 -8.49 -6.87 5.93
CA GLN A 104 -8.95 -6.99 7.32
C GLN A 104 -9.55 -8.37 7.57
#